data_AF-A0ABD4AEP4-F1
#
_entry.id   AF-A0ABD4AEP4-F1
#
_cell.length_a   1.000
_cell.length_b   1.000
_cell.length_c   1.000
_cell.angle_alpha   90.00
_cell.angle_beta   90.00
_cell.angle_gamma   90.00
#
_symmetry.space_group_name_H-M   'P 1'
#
loop_
_entity.id
_entity.type
_entity.pdbx_description
1 polymer ?
#
loop_
_entity_poly.entity_id
_entity_poly.type
_entity_poly.pdbx_seq_one_letter_code
_entity_poly.pdbx_strand_id
1 'polypeptide(L)'
;MPARQTIPDGKTATWPHDDPTRPGWTFNGWFVGDLAYDFTKPVTQDLTLTAKWGKWATSTDTGPWQGGTNVKIDTPGSQVRFTQISAGPIFSLALGSDGNAYTWGNNFFGQLGAGEDHSVYHRAPRMAAMPEGVKFTQVSAGQSHAMALDRDGRIWTWGSDFGGTLGRPVDGPTGYSPGLAVVPEGVTFTAVSAGMHSSMALDSTGQAWTWGFYDTATPRKVDQGEGTVFTAICATANPNKNAYTALDTDGRIWTWQWYYFDPVPFNPVPVETDVRFKAYSIDYYGDHFIAIARDGTVWTWNVENNGSGIGQLGRIPDSANPVDKPGRVPGLTGATQVDGGNCAAGADTGFSLAITDTGVWAWGYNDHGQLGTGTSENTDTPARVVTPAGAPTGFRYIGIAAGDDHTVLLGSDGDTYACGINNYNQLGNGTSTAYKIPNPLPVRVWRPVDRDLTTVLFGEARNIGGPYRRFDGWHATSPRHSLGTVTLAIQSTVTNGTPQPDDTSQRFTYTGGTATVTFKSEHGSPAPPQQVIVGDTVRRPDDPTTDDGWTFNGWFQGDRPYDFTQPVTGDTVLTARWGRWKADPAQGPWRGGTDV
;
A
#
# COMPACT_ATOMS: atom_id res chain seq x y z
N MET A 1 -17.11 -11.34 -22.10
CA MET A 1 -16.86 -9.93 -21.74
C MET A 1 -18.17 -9.35 -21.21
N PRO A 2 -18.13 -8.41 -20.25
CA PRO A 2 -19.33 -7.76 -19.75
C PRO A 2 -20.08 -7.00 -20.87
N ALA A 3 -21.40 -6.89 -20.74
CA ALA A 3 -22.21 -6.07 -21.64
C ALA A 3 -22.01 -4.57 -21.36
N ARG A 4 -22.23 -3.74 -22.39
CA ARG A 4 -22.29 -2.28 -22.24
C ARG A 4 -23.42 -1.90 -21.28
N GLN A 5 -23.15 -0.97 -20.36
CA GLN A 5 -24.15 -0.39 -19.48
C GLN A 5 -24.62 0.97 -20.04
N THR A 6 -25.92 1.25 -19.93
CA THR A 6 -26.49 2.58 -20.17
C THR A 6 -26.98 3.10 -18.82
N ILE A 7 -26.37 4.17 -18.33
CA ILE A 7 -26.53 4.65 -16.96
C ILE A 7 -27.14 6.06 -17.02
N PRO A 8 -28.22 6.35 -16.27
CA PRO A 8 -28.74 7.71 -16.17
C PRO A 8 -27.68 8.69 -15.66
N ASP A 9 -27.69 9.92 -16.15
CA ASP A 9 -26.71 10.94 -15.75
C ASP A 9 -26.67 11.12 -14.23
N GLY A 10 -25.46 11.14 -13.67
CA GLY A 10 -25.23 11.25 -12.23
C GLY A 10 -25.46 9.97 -11.42
N LYS A 11 -25.80 8.84 -12.05
CA LYS A 11 -25.84 7.52 -11.39
C LYS A 11 -24.51 6.78 -11.53
N THR A 12 -24.30 5.78 -10.70
CA THR A 12 -23.06 4.98 -10.67
C THR A 12 -23.12 3.85 -11.69
N ALA A 13 -21.94 3.45 -12.19
CA ALA A 13 -21.82 2.19 -12.92
C ALA A 13 -21.88 1.01 -11.94
N THR A 14 -22.37 -0.13 -12.42
CA THR A 14 -22.33 -1.38 -11.63
C THR A 14 -21.07 -2.15 -11.95
N TRP A 15 -20.42 -2.70 -10.93
CA TRP A 15 -19.34 -3.66 -11.16
C TRP A 15 -19.92 -4.91 -11.85
N PRO A 16 -19.36 -5.39 -12.97
CA PRO A 16 -19.86 -6.58 -13.63
C PRO A 16 -19.92 -7.80 -12.71
N HIS A 17 -21.07 -8.48 -12.62
CA HIS A 17 -21.23 -9.61 -11.69
C HIS A 17 -20.15 -10.70 -11.89
N ASP A 18 -19.71 -10.95 -13.12
CA ASP A 18 -18.58 -11.83 -13.37
C ASP A 18 -17.38 -11.00 -13.83
N ASP A 19 -16.29 -11.09 -13.07
CA ASP A 19 -15.02 -10.58 -13.54
C ASP A 19 -14.65 -11.30 -14.84
N PRO A 20 -14.12 -10.59 -15.84
CA PRO A 20 -13.64 -11.26 -17.03
C PRO A 20 -12.57 -12.28 -16.61
N THR A 21 -12.45 -13.38 -17.37
CA THR A 21 -11.40 -14.38 -17.15
C THR A 21 -10.44 -14.44 -18.33
N ARG A 22 -9.16 -14.70 -18.03
CA ARG A 22 -8.11 -14.90 -19.03
C ARG A 22 -7.17 -16.01 -18.52
N PRO A 23 -7.11 -17.17 -19.19
CA PRO A 23 -6.32 -18.32 -18.70
C PRO A 23 -4.86 -17.95 -18.42
N GLY A 24 -4.39 -18.22 -17.19
CA GLY A 24 -3.02 -17.93 -16.75
C GLY A 24 -2.75 -16.48 -16.35
N TRP A 25 -3.77 -15.64 -16.23
CA TRP A 25 -3.66 -14.25 -15.79
C TRP A 25 -4.59 -13.96 -14.62
N THR A 26 -4.14 -13.11 -13.70
CA THR A 26 -4.94 -12.59 -12.60
C THR A 26 -5.58 -11.27 -13.01
N PHE A 27 -6.88 -11.14 -12.78
CA PHE A 27 -7.60 -9.89 -12.99
C PHE A 27 -7.20 -8.90 -11.89
N ASN A 28 -6.79 -7.69 -12.29
CA ASN A 28 -6.32 -6.65 -11.37
C ASN A 28 -7.26 -5.45 -11.31
N GLY A 29 -8.39 -5.48 -12.01
CA GLY A 29 -9.41 -4.45 -11.92
C GLY A 29 -9.75 -3.71 -13.21
N TRP A 30 -10.65 -2.75 -13.05
CA TRP A 30 -11.11 -1.84 -14.09
C TRP A 30 -10.45 -0.47 -13.96
N PHE A 31 -9.98 0.07 -15.09
CA PHE A 31 -9.18 1.28 -15.12
C PHE A 31 -9.66 2.27 -16.18
N VAL A 32 -9.51 3.56 -15.88
CA VAL A 32 -9.54 4.65 -16.86
C VAL A 32 -8.10 5.11 -17.07
N GLY A 33 -7.50 4.71 -18.19
CA GLY A 33 -6.05 4.85 -18.38
C GLY A 33 -5.28 4.04 -17.33
N ASP A 34 -4.56 4.73 -16.45
CA ASP A 34 -3.80 4.12 -15.36
C ASP A 34 -4.45 4.22 -13.98
N LEU A 35 -5.55 4.97 -13.87
CA LEU A 35 -6.27 5.13 -12.61
C LEU A 35 -7.32 4.03 -12.46
N ALA A 36 -7.29 3.34 -11.31
CA ALA A 36 -8.32 2.36 -10.97
C ALA A 36 -9.67 3.05 -10.77
N TYR A 37 -10.74 2.43 -11.28
CA TYR A 37 -12.07 3.02 -11.26
C TYR A 37 -12.82 2.69 -9.97
N ASP A 38 -13.30 3.73 -9.31
CA ASP A 38 -14.17 3.64 -8.14
C ASP A 38 -15.64 3.62 -8.58
N PHE A 39 -16.29 2.47 -8.41
CA PHE A 39 -17.70 2.25 -8.82
C PHE A 39 -18.72 3.01 -7.94
N THR A 40 -18.28 3.70 -6.87
CA THR A 40 -19.15 4.61 -6.12
C THR A 40 -19.22 6.01 -6.73
N LYS A 41 -18.37 6.32 -7.73
CA LYS A 41 -18.38 7.61 -8.41
C LYS A 41 -19.48 7.69 -9.47
N PRO A 42 -20.22 8.81 -9.52
CA PRO A 42 -21.24 9.01 -10.55
C PRO A 42 -20.60 9.08 -11.94
N VAL A 43 -21.29 8.53 -12.93
CA VAL A 43 -20.95 8.65 -14.35
C VAL A 43 -21.62 9.91 -14.89
N THR A 44 -20.83 10.87 -15.36
CA THR A 44 -21.30 12.16 -15.88
C THR A 44 -21.04 12.36 -17.38
N GLN A 45 -20.36 11.41 -18.00
CA GLN A 45 -20.09 11.37 -19.44
C GLN A 45 -19.76 9.94 -19.87
N ASP A 46 -19.80 9.67 -21.17
CA ASP A 46 -19.35 8.42 -21.73
C ASP A 46 -17.89 8.13 -21.33
N LEU A 47 -17.64 6.93 -20.82
CA LEU A 47 -16.32 6.49 -20.40
C LEU A 47 -16.06 5.04 -20.83
N THR A 48 -14.80 4.70 -21.03
CA THR A 48 -14.36 3.34 -21.35
C THR A 48 -13.52 2.80 -20.20
N LEU A 49 -14.00 1.73 -19.56
CA LEU A 49 -13.23 1.00 -18.56
C LEU A 49 -12.43 -0.12 -19.22
N THR A 50 -11.14 -0.19 -18.90
CA THR A 50 -10.23 -1.23 -19.38
C THR A 50 -9.90 -2.21 -18.27
N ALA A 51 -10.15 -3.50 -18.51
CA ALA A 51 -9.71 -4.57 -17.63
C ALA A 51 -8.18 -4.72 -17.70
N LYS A 52 -7.49 -4.65 -16.55
CA LYS A 52 -6.06 -4.93 -16.45
C LYS A 52 -5.80 -6.29 -15.83
N TRP A 53 -4.68 -6.88 -16.22
CA TRP A 53 -4.30 -8.25 -15.90
C TRP A 53 -2.84 -8.32 -15.50
N GLY A 54 -2.51 -9.24 -14.60
CA GLY A 54 -1.13 -9.50 -14.21
C GLY A 54 -0.77 -10.97 -14.27
N LYS A 55 0.52 -11.22 -14.37
CA LYS A 55 1.18 -12.52 -14.33
C LYS A 55 2.57 -12.31 -13.75
N TRP A 56 3.25 -13.41 -13.41
CA TRP A 56 4.65 -13.37 -13.06
C TRP A 56 5.48 -12.68 -14.15
N ALA A 57 6.26 -11.68 -13.73
CA ALA A 57 7.18 -10.95 -14.59
C ALA A 57 8.36 -10.41 -13.78
N THR A 58 9.46 -10.13 -14.46
CA THR A 58 10.63 -9.46 -13.87
C THR A 58 10.94 -8.16 -14.60
N SER A 59 11.56 -7.20 -13.90
CA SER A 59 11.98 -5.94 -14.55
C SER A 59 13.12 -6.10 -15.54
N THR A 60 13.90 -7.17 -15.39
CA THR A 60 15.01 -7.54 -16.27
C THR A 60 15.17 -9.04 -16.24
N ASP A 61 15.64 -9.59 -17.36
CA ASP A 61 16.01 -10.99 -17.57
C ASP A 61 17.51 -11.15 -17.83
N THR A 62 18.31 -10.12 -17.59
CA THR A 62 19.77 -10.16 -17.77
C THR A 62 20.53 -9.43 -16.65
N GLY A 63 21.78 -9.84 -16.43
CA GLY A 63 22.72 -9.16 -15.55
C GLY A 63 24.14 -9.71 -15.65
N PRO A 64 25.14 -9.06 -15.02
CA PRO A 64 26.51 -9.55 -14.97
C PRO A 64 26.64 -10.88 -14.22
N TRP A 65 27.55 -11.73 -14.67
CA TRP A 65 27.92 -13.01 -14.06
C TRP A 65 28.38 -12.89 -12.60
N GLN A 66 28.93 -11.74 -12.20
CA GLN A 66 29.32 -11.46 -10.81
C GLN A 66 28.11 -11.33 -9.86
N GLY A 67 26.89 -11.22 -10.38
CA GLY A 67 25.67 -10.97 -9.60
C GLY A 67 25.47 -9.49 -9.28
N GLY A 68 24.66 -9.20 -8.27
CA GLY A 68 24.36 -7.84 -7.82
C GLY A 68 23.27 -7.12 -8.61
N THR A 69 22.63 -7.78 -9.57
CA THR A 69 21.51 -7.18 -10.32
C THR A 69 20.27 -7.15 -9.44
N ASN A 70 19.69 -5.97 -9.23
CA ASN A 70 18.40 -5.85 -8.57
C ASN A 70 17.27 -6.18 -9.55
N VAL A 71 16.62 -7.31 -9.38
CA VAL A 71 15.49 -7.77 -10.19
C VAL A 71 14.20 -7.49 -9.45
N LYS A 72 13.36 -6.58 -9.95
CA LYS A 72 11.99 -6.45 -9.46
C LYS A 72 11.17 -7.65 -9.93
N ILE A 73 10.34 -8.18 -9.05
CA ILE A 73 9.45 -9.31 -9.31
C ILE A 73 8.01 -8.81 -9.17
N ASP A 74 7.29 -8.83 -10.27
CA ASP A 74 5.87 -8.57 -10.33
C ASP A 74 5.11 -9.89 -10.16
N THR A 75 4.36 -9.99 -9.06
CA THR A 75 3.42 -11.07 -8.81
C THR A 75 2.16 -10.88 -9.68
N PRO A 76 1.34 -11.92 -9.88
CA PRO A 76 0.11 -11.78 -10.68
C PRO A 76 -0.82 -10.65 -10.19
N GLY A 77 -0.89 -10.39 -8.89
CA GLY A 77 -1.64 -9.29 -8.28
C GLY A 77 -0.93 -7.92 -8.21
N SER A 78 0.29 -7.75 -8.74
CA SER A 78 1.08 -6.52 -8.49
C SER A 78 0.52 -5.25 -9.14
N GLN A 79 -0.44 -5.38 -10.06
CA GLN A 79 -1.08 -4.24 -10.72
C GLN A 79 -2.31 -3.72 -9.95
N VAL A 80 -2.68 -4.32 -8.81
CA VAL A 80 -3.73 -3.79 -7.95
C VAL A 80 -3.37 -2.38 -7.47
N ARG A 81 -4.33 -1.47 -7.56
CA ARG A 81 -4.25 -0.09 -7.04
C ARG A 81 -5.47 0.19 -6.18
N PHE A 82 -5.36 1.14 -5.25
CA PHE A 82 -6.50 1.49 -4.42
C PHE A 82 -7.47 2.42 -5.16
N THR A 83 -8.76 2.14 -5.02
CA THR A 83 -9.86 2.93 -5.58
C THR A 83 -10.50 3.81 -4.50
N GLN A 84 -10.51 3.34 -3.26
CA GLN A 84 -11.00 4.06 -2.09
C GLN A 84 -10.03 3.91 -0.92
N ILE A 85 -10.04 4.89 -0.03
CA ILE A 85 -9.26 4.92 1.20
C ILE A 85 -10.18 5.34 2.36
N SER A 86 -9.92 4.78 3.53
CA SER A 86 -10.58 5.12 4.79
C SER A 86 -9.56 4.97 5.91
N ALA A 87 -9.57 5.89 6.87
CA ALA A 87 -8.66 5.87 8.00
C ALA A 87 -9.48 5.76 9.28
N GLY A 88 -9.21 4.74 10.08
CA GLY A 88 -9.65 4.71 11.46
C GLY A 88 -8.65 5.51 12.32
N PRO A 89 -8.90 5.64 13.64
CA PRO A 89 -8.01 6.29 14.60
C PRO A 89 -6.54 5.83 14.51
N ILE A 90 -6.32 4.52 14.37
CA ILE A 90 -5.01 3.89 14.53
C ILE A 90 -4.69 2.83 13.46
N PHE A 91 -5.51 2.73 12.42
CA PHE A 91 -5.29 1.85 11.28
C PHE A 91 -5.86 2.46 10.01
N SER A 92 -5.48 1.88 8.87
CA SER A 92 -5.88 2.34 7.56
C SER A 92 -6.46 1.19 6.75
N LEU A 93 -7.44 1.51 5.93
CA LEU A 93 -8.21 0.59 5.12
C LEU A 93 -8.33 1.14 3.69
N ALA A 94 -8.22 0.27 2.70
CA ALA A 94 -8.39 0.63 1.31
C ALA A 94 -9.16 -0.46 0.56
N LEU A 95 -9.89 -0.03 -0.46
CA LEU A 95 -10.49 -0.93 -1.45
C LEU A 95 -9.54 -1.04 -2.64
N GLY A 96 -9.15 -2.25 -2.99
CA GLY A 96 -8.38 -2.54 -4.18
C GLY A 96 -9.21 -2.48 -5.46
N SER A 97 -8.54 -2.24 -6.58
CA SER A 97 -9.09 -2.31 -7.93
C SER A 97 -9.57 -3.71 -8.30
N ASP A 98 -9.17 -4.72 -7.55
CA ASP A 98 -9.61 -6.11 -7.64
C ASP A 98 -10.82 -6.42 -6.73
N GLY A 99 -11.39 -5.43 -6.05
CA GLY A 99 -12.54 -5.57 -5.16
C GLY A 99 -12.22 -6.19 -3.81
N ASN A 100 -10.94 -6.32 -3.45
CA ASN A 100 -10.52 -6.82 -2.14
C ASN A 100 -10.25 -5.68 -1.15
N ALA A 101 -10.47 -5.92 0.14
CA ALA A 101 -10.08 -4.99 1.20
C ALA A 101 -8.61 -5.19 1.59
N TYR A 102 -7.90 -4.08 1.76
CA TYR A 102 -6.50 -4.03 2.21
C TYR A 102 -6.38 -3.19 3.47
N THR A 103 -5.72 -3.74 4.49
CA THR A 103 -5.62 -3.13 5.82
C THR A 103 -4.16 -3.07 6.28
N TRP A 104 -3.83 -2.04 7.04
CA TRP A 104 -2.55 -1.89 7.73
C TRP A 104 -2.68 -0.98 8.95
N GLY A 105 -1.68 -0.99 9.83
CA GLY A 105 -1.74 -0.29 11.11
C GLY A 105 -1.99 -1.23 12.29
N ASN A 106 -2.76 -0.80 13.29
CA ASN A 106 -3.11 -1.55 14.49
C ASN A 106 -4.09 -2.71 14.22
N ASN A 107 -3.87 -3.85 14.89
CA ASN A 107 -4.72 -5.04 14.85
C ASN A 107 -5.08 -5.59 16.24
N PHE A 108 -4.96 -4.78 17.30
CA PHE A 108 -5.12 -5.26 18.67
C PHE A 108 -6.51 -5.90 18.91
N PHE A 109 -7.53 -5.42 18.20
CA PHE A 109 -8.90 -5.91 18.27
C PHE A 109 -9.34 -6.66 17.01
N GLY A 110 -8.41 -7.07 16.15
CA GLY A 110 -8.72 -7.78 14.90
C GLY A 110 -9.25 -6.89 13.77
N GLN A 111 -9.16 -5.56 13.89
CA GLN A 111 -9.70 -4.60 12.91
C GLN A 111 -9.04 -4.68 11.52
N LEU A 112 -7.88 -5.34 11.40
CA LEU A 112 -7.28 -5.60 10.09
C LEU A 112 -7.98 -6.76 9.35
N GLY A 113 -8.77 -7.58 10.04
CA GLY A 113 -9.50 -8.68 9.42
C GLY A 113 -8.57 -9.77 8.87
N ALA A 114 -7.42 -9.99 9.52
CA ALA A 114 -6.33 -10.83 9.01
C ALA A 114 -6.51 -12.34 9.31
N GLY A 115 -7.67 -12.76 9.79
CA GLY A 115 -7.98 -14.16 10.10
C GLY A 115 -7.08 -14.72 11.20
N GLU A 116 -6.34 -15.78 10.88
CA GLU A 116 -5.42 -16.46 11.80
C GLU A 116 -4.13 -15.66 12.07
N ASP A 117 -3.82 -14.63 11.26
CA ASP A 117 -2.70 -13.73 11.54
C ASP A 117 -3.10 -12.72 12.64
N HIS A 118 -2.70 -13.04 13.86
CA HIS A 118 -2.90 -12.19 15.04
C HIS A 118 -1.72 -11.24 15.30
N SER A 119 -0.89 -10.95 14.30
CA SER A 119 0.16 -9.95 14.46
C SER A 119 -0.47 -8.60 14.81
N VAL A 120 0.11 -7.93 15.81
CA VAL A 120 -0.49 -6.74 16.43
C VAL A 120 -0.45 -5.54 15.48
N TYR A 121 0.51 -5.50 14.55
CA TYR A 121 0.66 -4.39 13.62
C TYR A 121 1.09 -4.86 12.23
N HIS A 122 0.50 -4.25 11.19
CA HIS A 122 0.92 -4.42 9.80
C HIS A 122 1.55 -3.13 9.27
N ARG A 123 2.80 -3.19 8.83
CA ARG A 123 3.55 -2.02 8.31
C ARG A 123 3.39 -1.74 6.83
N ALA A 124 2.60 -2.55 6.14
CA ALA A 124 2.29 -2.39 4.73
C ALA A 124 0.88 -2.93 4.49
N PRO A 125 0.16 -2.44 3.47
CA PRO A 125 -1.14 -2.97 3.12
C PRO A 125 -1.10 -4.48 2.90
N ARG A 126 -1.99 -5.18 3.59
CA ARG A 126 -2.20 -6.62 3.48
C ARG A 126 -3.67 -6.87 3.19
N MET A 127 -3.94 -7.84 2.32
CA MET A 127 -5.32 -8.22 2.02
C MET A 127 -5.97 -8.79 3.30
N ALA A 128 -7.19 -8.38 3.60
CA ALA A 128 -7.98 -9.02 4.64
C ALA A 128 -8.25 -10.49 4.26
N ALA A 129 -8.67 -11.31 5.22
CA ALA A 129 -9.09 -12.69 5.01
C ALA A 129 -10.43 -12.73 4.26
N MET A 130 -10.39 -12.40 2.97
CA MET A 130 -11.56 -12.23 2.11
C MET A 130 -12.40 -13.53 2.07
N PRO A 131 -13.73 -13.43 2.23
CA PRO A 131 -14.62 -14.56 1.98
C PRO A 131 -14.54 -15.01 0.52
N GLU A 132 -14.68 -16.30 0.27
CA GLU A 132 -14.58 -16.86 -1.07
C GLU A 132 -15.63 -16.26 -2.02
N GLY A 133 -15.18 -15.79 -3.19
CA GLY A 133 -16.06 -15.26 -4.24
C GLY A 133 -16.66 -13.87 -3.96
N VAL A 134 -16.35 -13.26 -2.81
CA VAL A 134 -16.91 -11.96 -2.43
C VAL A 134 -16.03 -10.81 -2.92
N LYS A 135 -16.67 -9.79 -3.48
CA LYS A 135 -16.04 -8.56 -3.96
C LYS A 135 -16.74 -7.33 -3.41
N PHE A 136 -15.96 -6.47 -2.79
CA PHE A 136 -16.44 -5.24 -2.18
C PHE A 136 -16.47 -4.09 -3.18
N THR A 137 -17.43 -3.20 -2.98
CA THR A 137 -17.59 -1.94 -3.72
C THR A 137 -17.41 -0.71 -2.82
N GLN A 138 -17.44 -0.90 -1.49
CA GLN A 138 -17.18 0.15 -0.52
C GLN A 138 -16.50 -0.41 0.73
N VAL A 139 -15.66 0.41 1.37
CA VAL A 139 -15.05 0.12 2.68
C VAL A 139 -15.17 1.32 3.61
N SER A 140 -15.27 1.07 4.93
CA SER A 140 -15.27 2.09 5.97
C SER A 140 -14.58 1.57 7.23
N ALA A 141 -13.61 2.33 7.74
CA ALA A 141 -12.87 2.03 8.96
C ALA A 141 -13.47 2.77 10.16
N GLY A 142 -13.75 2.02 11.24
CA GLY A 142 -14.09 2.57 12.56
C GLY A 142 -12.89 2.55 13.50
N GLN A 143 -13.10 2.36 14.81
CA GLN A 143 -12.04 2.51 15.83
C GLN A 143 -11.22 1.24 15.89
N SER A 144 -11.99 0.17 16.05
CA SER A 144 -11.55 -1.17 16.34
C SER A 144 -12.33 -2.18 15.49
N HIS A 145 -13.12 -1.71 14.53
CA HIS A 145 -13.85 -2.54 13.58
C HIS A 145 -13.85 -1.89 12.20
N ALA A 146 -14.21 -2.65 11.19
CA ALA A 146 -14.36 -2.17 9.83
C ALA A 146 -15.59 -2.80 9.17
N MET A 147 -16.08 -2.09 8.16
CA MET A 147 -17.24 -2.47 7.38
C MET A 147 -16.90 -2.44 5.90
N ALA A 148 -17.58 -3.30 5.13
CA ALA A 148 -17.57 -3.27 3.68
C ALA A 148 -18.97 -3.55 3.13
N LEU A 149 -19.22 -3.03 1.94
CA LEU A 149 -20.39 -3.34 1.13
C LEU A 149 -19.94 -4.18 -0.06
N ASP A 150 -20.60 -5.31 -0.31
CA ASP A 150 -20.35 -6.12 -1.50
C ASP A 150 -21.19 -5.71 -2.70
N ARG A 151 -20.86 -6.28 -3.87
CA ARG A 151 -21.56 -6.03 -5.14
C ARG A 151 -23.06 -6.36 -5.12
N ASP A 152 -23.50 -7.19 -4.18
CA ASP A 152 -24.89 -7.61 -4.02
C ASP A 152 -25.64 -6.71 -3.02
N GLY A 153 -24.96 -5.68 -2.50
CA GLY A 153 -25.48 -4.75 -1.50
C GLY A 153 -25.58 -5.37 -0.12
N ARG A 154 -24.78 -6.40 0.20
CA ARG A 154 -24.71 -7.01 1.53
C ARG A 154 -23.59 -6.39 2.36
N ILE A 155 -23.81 -6.34 3.66
CA ILE A 155 -22.91 -5.71 4.63
C ILE A 155 -22.00 -6.77 5.25
N TRP A 156 -20.70 -6.47 5.24
CA TRP A 156 -19.66 -7.29 5.84
C TRP A 156 -18.96 -6.52 6.96
N THR A 157 -18.71 -7.19 8.09
CA THR A 157 -18.13 -6.58 9.30
C THR A 157 -17.05 -7.46 9.92
N TRP A 158 -16.00 -6.84 10.48
CA TRP A 158 -14.94 -7.50 11.23
C TRP A 158 -14.25 -6.57 12.23
N GLY A 159 -13.46 -7.13 13.14
CA GLY A 159 -12.82 -6.46 14.27
C GLY A 159 -13.57 -6.67 15.58
N SER A 160 -13.55 -5.69 16.47
CA SER A 160 -14.24 -5.74 17.77
C SER A 160 -15.76 -5.81 17.60
N ASP A 161 -16.41 -6.67 18.39
CA ASP A 161 -17.86 -6.76 18.52
C ASP A 161 -18.37 -6.17 19.84
N PHE A 162 -17.68 -5.16 20.36
CA PHE A 162 -18.09 -4.51 21.59
C PHE A 162 -19.49 -3.88 21.43
N GLY A 163 -20.47 -4.39 22.18
CA GLY A 163 -21.86 -3.93 22.10
C GLY A 163 -22.62 -4.37 20.83
N GLY A 164 -22.10 -5.34 20.09
CA GLY A 164 -22.74 -5.84 18.86
C GLY A 164 -22.46 -4.99 17.63
N THR A 165 -21.35 -4.24 17.58
CA THR A 165 -20.92 -3.41 16.44
C THR A 165 -20.80 -4.18 15.13
N LEU A 166 -20.58 -5.50 15.18
CA LEU A 166 -20.51 -6.29 13.95
C LEU A 166 -21.90 -6.61 13.40
N GLY A 167 -22.98 -6.42 14.17
CA GLY A 167 -24.34 -6.66 13.72
C GLY A 167 -24.64 -8.13 13.42
N ARG A 168 -23.83 -9.05 13.96
CA ARG A 168 -23.89 -10.50 13.72
C ARG A 168 -23.31 -11.27 14.92
N PRO A 169 -23.67 -12.56 15.09
CA PRO A 169 -23.01 -13.42 16.04
C PRO A 169 -21.51 -13.59 15.73
N VAL A 170 -20.69 -13.59 16.78
CA VAL A 170 -19.27 -13.97 16.76
C VAL A 170 -18.92 -14.82 17.97
N ASP A 171 -17.91 -15.69 17.81
CA ASP A 171 -17.37 -16.50 18.90
C ASP A 171 -16.37 -15.68 19.72
N GLY A 172 -16.87 -14.90 20.68
CA GLY A 172 -16.08 -14.05 21.57
C GLY A 172 -16.18 -12.54 21.24
N PRO A 173 -15.25 -11.71 21.73
CA PRO A 173 -15.36 -10.25 21.60
C PRO A 173 -14.91 -9.69 20.23
N THR A 174 -14.45 -10.55 19.32
CA THR A 174 -13.78 -10.15 18.08
C THR A 174 -14.14 -11.10 16.93
N GLY A 175 -14.50 -10.53 15.77
CA GLY A 175 -14.53 -11.23 14.49
C GLY A 175 -13.26 -10.97 13.68
N TYR A 176 -12.32 -11.92 13.67
CA TYR A 176 -11.01 -11.73 13.02
C TYR A 176 -11.02 -11.75 11.48
N SER A 177 -12.17 -12.04 10.86
CA SER A 177 -12.36 -12.05 9.41
C SER A 177 -13.68 -11.36 9.04
N PRO A 178 -13.79 -10.77 7.84
CA PRO A 178 -15.05 -10.28 7.30
C PRO A 178 -16.15 -11.34 7.38
N GLY A 179 -17.29 -10.99 7.98
CA GLY A 179 -18.49 -11.84 8.04
C GLY A 179 -19.76 -11.05 7.80
N LEU A 180 -20.82 -11.71 7.35
CA LEU A 180 -22.09 -11.08 6.98
C LEU A 180 -22.82 -10.54 8.22
N ALA A 181 -23.21 -9.27 8.18
CA ALA A 181 -24.14 -8.70 9.14
C ALA A 181 -25.53 -9.33 8.97
N VAL A 182 -26.28 -9.48 10.07
CA VAL A 182 -27.63 -10.04 10.05
C VAL A 182 -28.64 -8.94 9.73
N VAL A 183 -28.97 -8.79 8.45
CA VAL A 183 -29.98 -7.85 7.94
C VAL A 183 -31.24 -8.59 7.45
N PRO A 184 -32.42 -7.94 7.45
CA PRO A 184 -33.64 -8.56 6.90
C PRO A 184 -33.50 -8.91 5.41
N GLU A 185 -34.14 -10.01 5.00
CA GLU A 185 -34.14 -10.45 3.60
C GLU A 185 -34.77 -9.40 2.68
N GLY A 186 -34.24 -9.30 1.45
CA GLY A 186 -34.76 -8.41 0.41
C GLY A 186 -34.36 -6.94 0.54
N VAL A 187 -33.51 -6.59 1.51
CA VAL A 187 -32.94 -5.24 1.64
C VAL A 187 -31.58 -5.18 0.92
N THR A 188 -31.42 -4.23 0.01
CA THR A 188 -30.14 -3.96 -0.67
C THR A 188 -29.58 -2.64 -0.17
N PHE A 189 -28.33 -2.66 0.30
CA PHE A 189 -27.64 -1.49 0.82
C PHE A 189 -26.79 -0.79 -0.24
N THR A 190 -26.65 0.53 -0.09
CA THR A 190 -25.88 1.40 -0.98
C THR A 190 -24.77 2.16 -0.28
N ALA A 191 -24.78 2.23 1.06
CA ALA A 191 -23.67 2.79 1.82
C ALA A 191 -23.50 2.12 3.18
N VAL A 192 -22.25 2.07 3.66
CA VAL A 192 -21.87 1.67 5.02
C VAL A 192 -20.98 2.72 5.68
N SER A 193 -21.09 2.87 7.00
CA SER A 193 -20.20 3.73 7.79
C SER A 193 -19.95 3.12 9.17
N ALA A 194 -18.66 2.97 9.51
CA ALA A 194 -18.17 2.44 10.78
C ALA A 194 -17.73 3.60 11.70
N GLY A 195 -18.30 3.66 12.91
CA GLY A 195 -17.94 4.63 13.95
C GLY A 195 -17.21 3.98 15.14
N MET A 196 -17.17 4.65 16.31
CA MET A 196 -16.46 4.19 17.54
C MET A 196 -16.90 2.82 17.99
N HIS A 197 -18.15 2.78 18.42
CA HIS A 197 -18.85 1.58 18.86
C HIS A 197 -20.22 1.53 18.21
N SER A 198 -20.33 2.14 17.03
CA SER A 198 -21.57 2.34 16.28
C SER A 198 -21.35 1.99 14.82
N SER A 199 -22.41 1.54 14.16
CA SER A 199 -22.38 1.16 12.76
C SER A 199 -23.66 1.63 12.09
N MET A 200 -23.51 2.08 10.85
CA MET A 200 -24.62 2.58 10.04
C MET A 200 -24.60 1.99 8.64
N ALA A 201 -25.79 1.85 8.07
CA ALA A 201 -25.96 1.56 6.67
C ALA A 201 -27.14 2.34 6.07
N LEU A 202 -27.06 2.59 4.77
CA LEU A 202 -28.11 3.23 3.98
C LEU A 202 -28.62 2.23 2.97
N ASP A 203 -29.93 1.98 2.96
CA ASP A 203 -30.52 1.13 1.94
C ASP A 203 -30.84 1.88 0.64
N SER A 204 -31.13 1.13 -0.42
CA SER A 204 -31.42 1.66 -1.77
C SER A 204 -32.64 2.60 -1.84
N THR A 205 -33.46 2.67 -0.78
CA THR A 205 -34.60 3.58 -0.67
C THR A 205 -34.26 4.88 0.06
N GLY A 206 -33.03 5.01 0.58
CA GLY A 206 -32.60 6.14 1.40
C GLY A 206 -33.02 6.02 2.87
N GLN A 207 -33.37 4.82 3.32
CA GLN A 207 -33.66 4.53 4.73
C GLN A 207 -32.37 4.19 5.48
N ALA A 208 -32.15 4.88 6.60
CA ALA A 208 -31.00 4.64 7.47
C ALA A 208 -31.23 3.45 8.41
N TRP A 209 -30.17 2.70 8.64
CA TRP A 209 -30.11 1.59 9.59
C TRP A 209 -28.94 1.79 10.55
N THR A 210 -29.15 1.53 11.84
CA THR A 210 -28.14 1.72 12.90
C THR A 210 -28.06 0.48 13.80
N TRP A 211 -26.88 0.24 14.38
CA TRP A 211 -26.64 -0.77 15.41
C TRP A 211 -25.31 -0.51 16.13
N GLY A 212 -25.06 -1.25 17.21
CA GLY A 212 -23.84 -1.19 18.01
C GLY A 212 -24.10 -0.92 19.50
N PHE A 213 -23.04 -0.55 20.21
CA PHE A 213 -23.06 -0.25 21.64
C PHE A 213 -24.03 0.89 21.95
N TYR A 214 -24.82 0.79 23.02
CA TYR A 214 -25.93 1.73 23.32
C TYR A 214 -27.06 1.80 22.28
N ASP A 215 -27.02 0.99 21.24
CA ASP A 215 -28.12 0.79 20.30
C ASP A 215 -28.58 -0.68 20.37
N THR A 216 -29.00 -1.27 19.25
CA THR A 216 -29.27 -2.71 19.13
C THR A 216 -28.03 -3.46 18.67
N ALA A 217 -27.87 -4.73 19.09
CA ALA A 217 -26.79 -5.61 18.62
C ALA A 217 -26.97 -6.10 17.17
N THR A 218 -28.10 -5.79 16.54
CA THR A 218 -28.39 -6.09 15.13
C THR A 218 -28.93 -4.86 14.43
N PRO A 219 -28.72 -4.72 13.11
CA PRO A 219 -29.23 -3.61 12.31
C PRO A 219 -30.74 -3.36 12.52
N ARG A 220 -31.11 -2.12 12.86
CA ARG A 220 -32.52 -1.69 12.93
C ARG A 220 -32.77 -0.45 12.08
N LYS A 221 -34.01 -0.29 11.60
CA LYS A 221 -34.44 0.92 10.90
C LYS A 221 -34.51 2.11 11.84
N VAL A 222 -34.08 3.27 11.34
CA VAL A 222 -34.26 4.56 11.99
C VAL A 222 -35.65 5.11 11.62
N ASP A 223 -36.41 5.60 12.60
CA ASP A 223 -37.64 6.36 12.32
C ASP A 223 -37.27 7.78 11.87
N GLN A 224 -37.11 7.97 10.56
CA GLN A 224 -36.66 9.22 9.95
C GLN A 224 -37.80 10.17 9.52
N GLY A 225 -39.05 9.82 9.84
CA GLY A 225 -40.24 10.56 9.42
C GLY A 225 -40.66 10.33 7.96
N GLU A 226 -41.93 10.60 7.66
CA GLU A 226 -42.48 10.40 6.31
C GLU A 226 -41.83 11.32 5.27
N GLY A 227 -41.40 10.73 4.14
CA GLY A 227 -40.87 11.47 2.99
C GLY A 227 -39.39 11.86 3.07
N THR A 228 -38.72 11.64 4.21
CA THR A 228 -37.27 11.86 4.35
C THR A 228 -36.50 10.78 3.58
N VAL A 229 -35.57 11.18 2.72
CA VAL A 229 -34.70 10.29 1.96
C VAL A 229 -33.25 10.73 2.18
N PHE A 230 -32.45 9.87 2.79
CA PHE A 230 -31.02 10.13 2.99
C PHE A 230 -30.19 9.69 1.78
N THR A 231 -29.12 10.44 1.52
CA THR A 231 -28.18 10.23 0.41
C THR A 231 -26.75 9.96 0.87
N ALA A 232 -26.42 10.29 2.12
CA ALA A 232 -25.14 9.97 2.76
C ALA A 232 -25.33 9.78 4.26
N ILE A 233 -24.45 9.02 4.87
CA ILE A 233 -24.46 8.68 6.30
C ILE A 233 -23.04 8.76 6.86
N CYS A 234 -22.93 9.08 8.15
CA CYS A 234 -21.68 8.96 8.89
C CYS A 234 -21.98 8.55 10.33
N ALA A 235 -21.40 7.42 10.74
CA ALA A 235 -21.44 6.90 12.10
C ALA A 235 -20.27 7.49 12.88
N THR A 236 -20.55 8.04 14.06
CA THR A 236 -19.52 8.53 14.99
C THR A 236 -19.80 8.00 16.39
N ALA A 237 -18.92 8.27 17.35
CA ALA A 237 -19.38 8.26 18.73
C ALA A 237 -18.56 9.16 19.64
N ASN A 238 -19.25 9.69 20.64
CA ASN A 238 -18.66 10.18 21.87
C ASN A 238 -18.53 8.97 22.84
N PRO A 239 -17.48 8.86 23.67
CA PRO A 239 -17.37 7.80 24.67
C PRO A 239 -18.59 7.66 25.61
N ASN A 240 -19.42 8.70 25.71
CA ASN A 240 -20.65 8.71 26.51
C ASN A 240 -21.95 8.65 25.68
N LYS A 241 -21.89 8.71 24.34
CA LYS A 241 -23.06 8.78 23.44
C LYS A 241 -22.76 8.22 22.06
N ASN A 242 -23.70 7.52 21.43
CA ASN A 242 -23.64 7.35 19.98
C ASN A 242 -24.20 8.59 19.31
N ALA A 243 -23.49 9.10 18.30
CA ALA A 243 -24.00 10.13 17.42
C ALA A 243 -24.03 9.57 15.99
N TYR A 244 -25.16 9.75 15.35
CA TYR A 244 -25.42 9.33 13.99
C TYR A 244 -25.80 10.54 13.17
N THR A 245 -25.33 10.57 11.93
CA THR A 245 -25.59 11.69 11.04
C THR A 245 -25.99 11.20 9.66
N ALA A 246 -26.80 12.01 8.97
CA ALA A 246 -27.16 11.76 7.58
C ALA A 246 -27.34 13.06 6.80
N LEU A 247 -27.17 13.01 5.48
CA LEU A 247 -27.50 14.08 4.54
C LEU A 247 -28.75 13.68 3.77
N ASP A 248 -29.77 14.54 3.71
CA ASP A 248 -30.97 14.30 2.90
C ASP A 248 -30.85 14.83 1.46
N THR A 249 -31.83 14.48 0.62
CA THR A 249 -31.92 14.94 -0.78
C THR A 249 -32.06 16.46 -0.93
N ASP A 250 -32.55 17.15 0.10
CA ASP A 250 -32.68 18.61 0.11
C ASP A 250 -31.37 19.31 0.50
N GLY A 251 -30.38 18.55 0.98
CA GLY A 251 -29.09 19.04 1.42
C GLY A 251 -29.06 19.47 2.89
N ARG A 252 -29.97 18.97 3.73
CA ARG A 252 -29.92 19.16 5.19
C ARG A 252 -29.12 18.03 5.81
N ILE A 253 -28.28 18.40 6.78
CA ILE A 253 -27.58 17.43 7.63
C ILE A 253 -28.47 17.18 8.85
N TRP A 254 -28.69 15.92 9.16
CA TRP A 254 -29.49 15.44 10.27
C TRP A 254 -28.58 14.79 11.30
N THR A 255 -28.92 14.95 12.58
CA THR A 255 -28.22 14.34 13.69
C THR A 255 -29.22 13.66 14.62
N TRP A 256 -28.82 12.55 15.21
CA TRP A 256 -29.53 11.93 16.33
C TRP A 256 -28.53 11.21 17.21
N GLN A 257 -28.87 11.09 18.48
CA GLN A 257 -27.98 10.53 19.48
C GLN A 257 -28.71 9.67 20.48
N TRP A 258 -27.97 8.76 21.10
CA TRP A 258 -28.42 8.00 22.25
C TRP A 258 -27.67 8.45 23.50
N TYR A 259 -28.40 8.84 24.55
CA TYR A 259 -27.83 9.23 25.83
C TYR A 259 -28.13 8.18 26.91
N TYR A 260 -27.09 7.70 27.59
CA TYR A 260 -27.21 6.67 28.63
C TYR A 260 -28.11 7.11 29.81
N PHE A 261 -28.15 8.40 30.13
CA PHE A 261 -28.86 8.94 31.30
C PHE A 261 -30.17 9.68 30.97
N ASP A 262 -30.51 9.85 29.69
CA ASP A 262 -31.71 10.58 29.26
C ASP A 262 -32.28 9.93 27.98
N PRO A 263 -33.40 9.20 28.07
CA PRO A 263 -34.01 8.54 26.93
C PRO A 263 -34.77 9.55 26.04
N VAL A 264 -34.07 10.57 25.56
CA VAL A 264 -34.58 11.52 24.56
C VAL A 264 -34.90 10.76 23.27
N PRO A 265 -35.97 11.11 22.54
CA PRO A 265 -36.35 10.42 21.30
C PRO A 265 -35.20 10.29 20.31
N PHE A 266 -35.03 9.08 19.81
CA PHE A 266 -34.01 8.63 18.84
C PHE A 266 -34.18 9.22 17.43
N ASN A 267 -35.07 10.18 17.24
CA ASN A 267 -35.47 10.59 15.91
C ASN A 267 -34.46 11.59 15.33
N PRO A 268 -34.08 11.43 14.05
CA PRO A 268 -33.27 12.43 13.34
C PRO A 268 -33.85 13.83 13.47
N VAL A 269 -33.00 14.80 13.77
CA VAL A 269 -33.32 16.23 13.77
C VAL A 269 -32.38 16.95 12.79
N PRO A 270 -32.88 17.86 11.93
CA PRO A 270 -32.01 18.60 11.02
C PRO A 270 -31.23 19.67 11.77
N VAL A 271 -29.97 19.86 11.41
CA VAL A 271 -29.15 21.00 11.85
C VAL A 271 -29.80 22.29 11.37
N GLU A 272 -30.05 23.22 12.29
CA GLU A 272 -30.72 24.49 12.01
C GLU A 272 -29.81 25.44 11.21
N THR A 273 -30.04 25.51 9.90
CA THR A 273 -29.35 26.44 8.99
C THR A 273 -30.10 26.61 7.67
N ASP A 274 -29.90 27.75 7.01
CA ASP A 274 -30.37 28.02 5.65
C ASP A 274 -29.44 27.45 4.57
N VAL A 275 -28.22 27.06 4.95
CA VAL A 275 -27.25 26.47 4.01
C VAL A 275 -27.71 25.07 3.61
N ARG A 276 -27.49 24.70 2.35
CA ARG A 276 -27.72 23.34 1.84
C ARG A 276 -26.44 22.73 1.33
N PHE A 277 -26.20 21.50 1.73
CA PHE A 277 -24.97 20.76 1.51
C PHE A 277 -25.13 19.69 0.43
N LYS A 278 -24.01 19.23 -0.11
CA LYS A 278 -23.92 18.12 -1.05
C LYS A 278 -23.00 16.98 -0.57
N ALA A 279 -22.16 17.25 0.43
CA ALA A 279 -21.29 16.29 1.08
C ALA A 279 -20.91 16.83 2.45
N TYR A 280 -20.59 15.93 3.37
CA TYR A 280 -20.09 16.29 4.68
C TYR A 280 -19.24 15.16 5.25
N SER A 281 -18.43 15.50 6.25
CA SER A 281 -17.77 14.58 7.14
C SER A 281 -17.88 15.14 8.56
N ILE A 282 -17.68 14.26 9.51
CA ILE A 282 -17.64 14.55 10.93
C ILE A 282 -16.50 13.72 11.49
N ASP A 283 -15.77 14.31 12.42
CA ASP A 283 -14.67 13.63 13.07
C ASP A 283 -15.16 12.44 13.91
N TYR A 284 -14.20 11.69 14.43
CA TYR A 284 -14.45 10.46 15.12
C TYR A 284 -15.27 10.62 16.42
N TYR A 285 -15.00 11.70 17.17
CA TYR A 285 -15.65 11.97 18.44
C TYR A 285 -17.06 12.56 18.28
N GLY A 286 -17.40 12.98 17.06
CA GLY A 286 -18.74 13.44 16.71
C GLY A 286 -19.00 14.90 17.10
N ASP A 287 -17.96 15.68 17.35
CA ASP A 287 -18.06 17.08 17.75
C ASP A 287 -17.70 18.02 16.61
N HIS A 288 -16.74 17.69 15.73
CA HIS A 288 -16.28 18.57 14.65
C HIS A 288 -16.87 18.18 13.29
N PHE A 289 -17.64 19.09 12.72
CA PHE A 289 -18.25 18.94 11.40
C PHE A 289 -17.50 19.73 10.34
N ILE A 290 -17.41 19.14 9.14
CA ILE A 290 -16.99 19.81 7.92
C ILE A 290 -17.93 19.42 6.77
N ALA A 291 -18.39 20.41 6.01
CA ALA A 291 -19.34 20.18 4.93
C ALA A 291 -19.04 21.02 3.69
N ILE A 292 -19.53 20.52 2.54
CA ILE A 292 -19.48 21.22 1.26
C ILE A 292 -20.89 21.68 0.93
N ALA A 293 -21.08 23.00 0.85
CA ALA A 293 -22.32 23.59 0.39
C ALA A 293 -22.56 23.30 -1.11
N ARG A 294 -23.80 23.43 -1.57
CA ARG A 294 -24.17 23.21 -2.99
C ARG A 294 -23.41 24.12 -3.95
N ASP A 295 -22.99 25.30 -3.50
CA ASP A 295 -22.16 26.25 -4.26
C ASP A 295 -20.66 25.86 -4.30
N GLY A 296 -20.26 24.79 -3.61
CA GLY A 296 -18.88 24.31 -3.54
C GLY A 296 -18.01 25.00 -2.50
N THR A 297 -18.57 25.82 -1.60
CA THR A 297 -17.85 26.38 -0.45
C THR A 297 -17.75 25.40 0.70
N VAL A 298 -16.71 25.53 1.53
CA VAL A 298 -16.46 24.68 2.71
C VAL A 298 -16.98 25.37 3.97
N TRP A 299 -17.65 24.60 4.84
CA TRP A 299 -18.26 25.07 6.09
C TRP A 299 -17.85 24.16 7.24
N THR A 300 -17.64 24.74 8.43
CA THR A 300 -17.22 24.02 9.64
C THR A 300 -17.97 24.51 10.87
N TRP A 301 -18.21 23.62 11.83
CA TRP A 301 -18.77 23.92 13.14
C TRP A 301 -18.45 22.82 14.14
N ASN A 302 -18.55 23.13 15.45
CA ASN A 302 -18.34 22.17 16.52
C ASN A 302 -19.48 22.21 17.54
N VAL A 303 -20.11 21.07 17.82
CA VAL A 303 -21.34 20.97 18.62
C VAL A 303 -21.15 20.70 20.12
N GLU A 304 -19.94 20.38 20.60
CA GLU A 304 -19.67 20.06 22.02
C GLU A 304 -18.52 20.88 22.67
N ASN A 305 -18.03 21.92 21.98
CA ASN A 305 -16.82 22.64 22.38
C ASN A 305 -16.92 23.41 23.73
N ASN A 306 -15.93 23.19 24.61
CA ASN A 306 -15.75 23.84 25.92
C ASN A 306 -14.88 25.12 25.92
N GLY A 307 -14.54 25.66 24.74
CA GLY A 307 -13.70 26.83 24.53
C GLY A 307 -12.24 26.54 24.17
N SER A 308 -11.85 25.28 23.92
CA SER A 308 -10.50 24.89 23.48
C SER A 308 -10.53 24.29 22.07
N GLY A 309 -9.46 24.48 21.27
CA GLY A 309 -9.35 23.92 19.91
C GLY A 309 -10.39 24.42 18.91
N ILE A 310 -10.19 25.64 18.39
CA ILE A 310 -10.97 26.18 17.25
C ILE A 310 -10.22 26.10 15.92
N GLY A 311 -8.95 25.68 15.94
CA GLY A 311 -8.08 25.68 14.77
C GLY A 311 -8.60 24.82 13.62
N GLN A 312 -9.18 23.66 13.94
CA GLN A 312 -9.83 22.75 12.99
C GLN A 312 -11.02 23.37 12.27
N LEU A 313 -11.61 24.46 12.78
CA LEU A 313 -12.65 25.18 12.06
C LEU A 313 -12.09 25.93 10.84
N GLY A 314 -10.81 26.31 10.83
CA GLY A 314 -10.21 27.04 9.70
C GLY A 314 -10.76 28.46 9.52
N ARG A 315 -11.49 28.95 10.52
CA ARG A 315 -12.20 30.23 10.54
C ARG A 315 -12.17 30.77 11.96
N ILE A 316 -12.42 32.08 12.10
CA ILE A 316 -12.53 32.74 13.40
C ILE A 316 -14.03 32.86 13.73
N PRO A 317 -14.54 32.14 14.75
CA PRO A 317 -15.92 32.29 15.21
C PRO A 317 -16.15 33.65 15.87
N ASP A 318 -17.35 34.19 15.73
CA ASP A 318 -17.80 35.42 16.39
C ASP A 318 -19.29 35.32 16.78
N SER A 319 -19.88 36.42 17.28
CA SER A 319 -21.29 36.42 17.69
C SER A 319 -22.29 36.25 16.53
N ALA A 320 -21.89 36.56 15.30
CA ALA A 320 -22.70 36.37 14.10
C ALA A 320 -22.50 34.98 13.46
N ASN A 321 -21.35 34.36 13.71
CA ASN A 321 -20.94 33.06 13.19
C ASN A 321 -20.34 32.20 14.32
N PRO A 322 -21.17 31.69 15.24
CA PRO A 322 -20.69 31.01 16.43
C PRO A 322 -20.03 29.66 16.09
N VAL A 323 -19.35 29.08 17.08
CA VAL A 323 -18.63 27.79 16.97
C VAL A 323 -19.59 26.65 16.61
N ASP A 324 -20.77 26.64 17.22
CA ASP A 324 -21.77 25.58 17.20
C ASP A 324 -22.75 25.64 16.03
N LYS A 325 -22.54 26.59 15.10
CA LYS A 325 -23.34 26.71 13.88
C LYS A 325 -22.45 26.66 12.64
N PRO A 326 -22.97 26.13 11.52
CA PRO A 326 -22.23 26.11 10.26
C PRO A 326 -21.70 27.50 9.91
N GLY A 327 -20.38 27.60 9.78
CA GLY A 327 -19.70 28.82 9.36
C GLY A 327 -18.76 28.58 8.19
N ARG A 328 -18.70 29.51 7.24
CA ARG A 328 -17.87 29.38 6.04
C ARG A 328 -16.39 29.48 6.36
N VAL A 329 -15.60 28.57 5.78
CA VAL A 329 -14.13 28.62 5.77
C VAL A 329 -13.66 29.57 4.65
N PRO A 330 -12.90 30.63 4.97
CA PRO A 330 -12.43 31.58 3.96
C PRO A 330 -11.52 30.93 2.90
N GLY A 331 -11.62 31.39 1.64
CA GLY A 331 -10.66 31.05 0.58
C GLY A 331 -10.85 29.70 -0.11
N LEU A 332 -11.76 28.84 0.37
CA LEU A 332 -12.02 27.53 -0.25
C LEU A 332 -13.31 27.54 -1.07
N THR A 333 -13.19 27.27 -2.37
CA THR A 333 -14.29 27.12 -3.34
C THR A 333 -14.05 25.91 -4.23
N GLY A 334 -15.05 25.48 -5.00
CA GLY A 334 -14.91 24.34 -5.90
C GLY A 334 -14.59 23.03 -5.18
N ALA A 335 -14.98 22.91 -3.90
CA ALA A 335 -14.68 21.72 -3.10
C ALA A 335 -15.44 20.49 -3.61
N THR A 336 -14.75 19.35 -3.59
CA THR A 336 -15.23 18.06 -4.10
C THR A 336 -15.18 16.95 -3.04
N GLN A 337 -14.31 17.08 -2.04
CA GLN A 337 -14.26 16.18 -0.89
C GLN A 337 -13.82 16.96 0.35
N VAL A 338 -14.33 16.58 1.51
CA VAL A 338 -13.90 17.06 2.82
C VAL A 338 -13.77 15.86 3.75
N ASP A 339 -12.88 15.97 4.74
CA ASP A 339 -12.81 14.99 5.82
C ASP A 339 -12.33 15.63 7.12
N GLY A 340 -12.83 15.14 8.26
CA GLY A 340 -12.47 15.60 9.60
C GLY A 340 -11.71 14.51 10.34
N GLY A 341 -10.50 14.83 10.81
CA GLY A 341 -9.72 13.96 11.70
C GLY A 341 -9.74 14.49 13.12
N ASN A 342 -9.52 13.60 14.08
CA ASN A 342 -9.42 13.98 15.48
C ASN A 342 -7.96 14.20 15.90
N CYS A 343 -7.60 14.03 17.18
CA CYS A 343 -6.26 13.88 17.71
C CYS A 343 -6.34 13.01 18.98
N ALA A 344 -5.36 12.14 19.21
CA ALA A 344 -5.27 11.35 20.44
C ALA A 344 -5.01 12.19 21.71
N ALA A 345 -4.72 13.49 21.58
CA ALA A 345 -4.47 14.40 22.71
C ALA A 345 -5.72 14.76 23.52
N GLY A 346 -6.93 14.51 23.00
CA GLY A 346 -8.19 14.72 23.72
C GLY A 346 -9.36 15.15 22.81
N ALA A 347 -10.55 15.30 23.42
CA ALA A 347 -11.70 15.91 22.75
C ALA A 347 -11.42 17.38 22.39
N ASP A 348 -12.14 17.92 21.39
CA ASP A 348 -12.02 19.30 20.89
C ASP A 348 -10.71 19.65 20.15
N THR A 349 -9.80 18.69 19.94
CA THR A 349 -8.57 18.88 19.16
C THR A 349 -8.58 17.99 17.93
N GLY A 350 -8.82 18.56 16.76
CA GLY A 350 -8.86 17.82 15.50
C GLY A 350 -8.15 18.54 14.35
N PHE A 351 -8.36 18.03 13.15
CA PHE A 351 -7.93 18.67 11.92
C PHE A 351 -8.94 18.45 10.80
N SER A 352 -8.81 19.25 9.76
CA SER A 352 -9.71 19.26 8.61
C SER A 352 -8.91 19.10 7.34
N LEU A 353 -9.51 18.38 6.38
CA LEU A 353 -8.99 18.21 5.03
C LEU A 353 -10.06 18.65 4.02
N ALA A 354 -9.64 19.27 2.93
CA ALA A 354 -10.51 19.59 1.80
C ALA A 354 -9.79 19.45 0.45
N ILE A 355 -10.43 18.78 -0.50
CA ILE A 355 -10.02 18.78 -1.92
C ILE A 355 -10.82 19.85 -2.66
N THR A 356 -10.10 20.77 -3.29
CA THR A 356 -10.62 21.81 -4.18
C THR A 356 -10.07 21.63 -5.60
N ASP A 357 -10.52 22.45 -6.53
CA ASP A 357 -9.96 22.59 -7.88
C ASP A 357 -8.48 23.02 -7.90
N THR A 358 -8.01 23.71 -6.86
CA THR A 358 -6.63 24.23 -6.75
C THR A 358 -5.66 23.32 -5.98
N GLY A 359 -6.18 22.27 -5.33
CA GLY A 359 -5.39 21.29 -4.60
C GLY A 359 -6.05 20.83 -3.31
N VAL A 360 -5.24 20.20 -2.45
CA VAL A 360 -5.65 19.71 -1.13
C VAL A 360 -5.15 20.64 -0.05
N TRP A 361 -6.06 20.96 0.86
CA TRP A 361 -5.85 21.86 1.98
C TRP A 361 -6.06 21.12 3.29
N ALA A 362 -5.24 21.45 4.28
CA ALA A 362 -5.28 20.88 5.61
C ALA A 362 -5.08 21.98 6.66
N TRP A 363 -5.78 21.90 7.78
CA TRP A 363 -5.65 22.83 8.89
C TRP A 363 -6.13 22.21 10.21
N GLY A 364 -5.80 22.83 11.33
CA GLY A 364 -6.03 22.35 12.68
C GLY A 364 -4.75 21.84 13.34
N TYR A 365 -4.90 20.79 14.15
CA TYR A 365 -3.82 20.18 14.92
C TYR A 365 -2.83 19.40 14.04
N ASN A 366 -1.55 19.44 14.39
CA ASN A 366 -0.45 18.97 13.53
C ASN A 366 0.81 18.49 14.27
N ASP A 367 0.77 18.21 15.58
CA ASP A 367 1.99 17.82 16.33
C ASP A 367 2.65 16.52 15.81
N HIS A 368 1.91 15.72 15.04
CA HIS A 368 2.41 14.51 14.39
C HIS A 368 2.69 14.68 12.90
N GLY A 369 2.45 15.86 12.32
CA GLY A 369 2.59 16.11 10.90
C GLY A 369 1.40 15.61 10.06
N GLN A 370 0.25 15.35 10.67
CA GLN A 370 -0.95 14.81 10.00
C GLN A 370 -1.48 15.72 8.88
N LEU A 371 -1.19 17.02 8.91
CA LEU A 371 -1.60 17.94 7.86
C LEU A 371 -0.80 17.75 6.57
N GLY A 372 0.39 17.12 6.62
CA GLY A 372 1.21 16.89 5.44
C GLY A 372 1.75 18.17 4.79
N THR A 373 1.86 19.27 5.54
CA THR A 373 2.27 20.61 5.07
C THR A 373 3.78 20.82 5.08
N GLY A 374 4.56 19.79 5.46
CA GLY A 374 6.01 19.87 5.64
C GLY A 374 6.45 20.40 7.00
N THR A 375 5.51 20.72 7.89
CA THR A 375 5.77 21.12 9.28
C THR A 375 4.96 20.25 10.26
N SER A 376 5.32 20.30 11.54
CA SER A 376 4.52 19.76 12.65
C SER A 376 3.88 20.89 13.49
N GLU A 377 3.63 22.03 12.86
CA GLU A 377 3.05 23.21 13.51
C GLU A 377 1.56 23.27 13.21
N ASN A 378 0.75 23.54 14.24
CA ASN A 378 -0.69 23.74 14.10
C ASN A 378 -0.97 24.95 13.19
N THR A 379 -2.09 24.94 12.50
CA THR A 379 -2.53 26.10 11.70
C THR A 379 -4.03 26.26 11.73
N ASP A 380 -4.51 27.46 12.06
CA ASP A 380 -5.95 27.73 12.19
C ASP A 380 -6.57 28.22 10.87
N THR A 381 -5.83 28.10 9.76
CA THR A 381 -6.26 28.50 8.42
C THR A 381 -5.82 27.46 7.41
N PRO A 382 -6.57 27.23 6.32
CA PRO A 382 -6.21 26.26 5.29
C PRO A 382 -4.77 26.42 4.77
N ALA A 383 -3.94 25.39 4.96
CA ALA A 383 -2.59 25.29 4.43
C ALA A 383 -2.51 24.18 3.38
N ARG A 384 -1.65 24.35 2.37
CA ARG A 384 -1.58 23.41 1.25
C ARG A 384 -0.81 22.15 1.64
N VAL A 385 -1.39 20.97 1.36
CA VAL A 385 -0.69 19.69 1.50
C VAL A 385 0.44 19.62 0.48
N VAL A 386 1.62 19.16 0.93
CA VAL A 386 2.82 19.09 0.10
C VAL A 386 2.66 18.04 -1.00
N THR A 387 3.08 18.41 -2.20
CA THR A 387 3.23 17.47 -3.33
C THR A 387 4.41 16.54 -3.03
N PRO A 388 4.24 15.21 -3.16
CA PRO A 388 5.28 14.27 -2.77
C PRO A 388 6.47 14.36 -3.71
N ALA A 389 7.68 14.10 -3.19
CA ALA A 389 8.90 14.17 -3.97
C ALA A 389 8.87 13.17 -5.15
N GLY A 390 9.25 13.63 -6.34
CA GLY A 390 9.25 12.81 -7.55
C GLY A 390 7.86 12.53 -8.14
N ALA A 391 6.83 13.27 -7.71
CA ALA A 391 5.52 13.23 -8.35
C ALA A 391 5.60 13.67 -9.82
N PRO A 392 4.83 13.03 -10.73
CA PRO A 392 4.82 13.39 -12.14
C PRO A 392 4.23 14.79 -12.38
N THR A 393 4.53 15.37 -13.55
CA THR A 393 3.92 16.64 -13.97
C THR A 393 2.40 16.53 -13.99
N GLY A 394 1.71 17.52 -13.40
CA GLY A 394 0.25 17.53 -13.31
C GLY A 394 -0.32 16.64 -12.20
N PHE A 395 0.52 16.11 -11.31
CA PHE A 395 0.07 15.36 -10.14
C PHE A 395 -0.90 16.19 -9.28
N ARG A 396 -1.93 15.52 -8.79
CA ARG A 396 -2.81 16.01 -7.73
C ARG A 396 -3.28 14.85 -6.88
N TYR A 397 -3.59 15.11 -5.62
CA TYR A 397 -4.36 14.17 -4.83
C TYR A 397 -5.84 14.24 -5.27
N ILE A 398 -6.48 13.08 -5.31
CA ILE A 398 -7.86 12.86 -5.78
C ILE A 398 -8.74 12.16 -4.72
N GLY A 399 -8.14 11.80 -3.58
CA GLY A 399 -8.85 11.25 -2.42
C GLY A 399 -8.14 11.63 -1.13
N ILE A 400 -8.92 11.91 -0.09
CA ILE A 400 -8.48 12.17 1.29
C ILE A 400 -9.20 11.23 2.25
N ALA A 401 -8.51 10.83 3.31
CA ALA A 401 -9.08 10.16 4.48
C ALA A 401 -8.30 10.56 5.73
N ALA A 402 -8.98 10.99 6.79
CA ALA A 402 -8.41 11.42 8.05
C ALA A 402 -8.62 10.37 9.15
N GLY A 403 -7.55 10.02 9.87
CA GLY A 403 -7.62 9.27 11.14
C GLY A 403 -7.53 10.22 12.34
N ASP A 404 -7.07 9.72 13.49
CA ASP A 404 -6.82 10.58 14.65
C ASP A 404 -5.56 11.42 14.47
N ASP A 405 -4.44 10.83 14.06
CA ASP A 405 -3.18 11.59 13.94
C ASP A 405 -2.42 11.27 12.65
N HIS A 406 -3.11 10.71 11.67
CA HIS A 406 -2.58 10.46 10.33
C HIS A 406 -3.60 10.78 9.25
N THR A 407 -3.07 11.05 8.07
CA THR A 407 -3.84 11.28 6.86
C THR A 407 -3.43 10.26 5.81
N VAL A 408 -4.39 9.70 5.09
CA VAL A 408 -4.18 8.88 3.90
C VAL A 408 -4.69 9.64 2.68
N LEU A 409 -3.96 9.57 1.58
CA LEU A 409 -4.19 10.34 0.35
C LEU A 409 -4.10 9.43 -0.87
N LEU A 410 -5.01 9.60 -1.82
CA LEU A 410 -4.95 8.92 -3.12
C LEU A 410 -4.44 9.88 -4.19
N GLY A 411 -3.38 9.50 -4.91
CA GLY A 411 -2.76 10.29 -5.97
C GLY A 411 -3.37 10.04 -7.35
N SER A 412 -3.32 11.05 -8.23
CA SER A 412 -3.74 10.92 -9.63
C SER A 412 -2.83 10.01 -10.46
N ASP A 413 -1.69 9.59 -9.91
CA ASP A 413 -0.76 8.59 -10.45
C ASP A 413 -1.17 7.15 -10.08
N GLY A 414 -2.27 6.98 -9.34
CA GLY A 414 -2.77 5.71 -8.86
C GLY A 414 -2.05 5.17 -7.63
N ASP A 415 -1.04 5.88 -7.11
CA ASP A 415 -0.37 5.53 -5.86
C ASP A 415 -1.07 6.18 -4.65
N THR A 416 -0.80 5.63 -3.47
CA THR A 416 -1.37 6.10 -2.20
C THR A 416 -0.26 6.65 -1.32
N TYR A 417 -0.59 7.68 -0.56
CA TYR A 417 0.35 8.41 0.28
C TYR A 417 -0.21 8.53 1.70
N ALA A 418 0.66 8.70 2.68
CA ALA A 418 0.26 8.95 4.05
C ALA A 418 1.23 9.90 4.75
N CYS A 419 0.75 10.63 5.76
CA CYS A 419 1.55 11.48 6.65
C CYS A 419 0.97 11.45 8.07
N GLY A 420 1.72 11.95 9.04
CA GLY A 420 1.31 11.96 10.45
C GLY A 420 2.02 10.91 11.31
N ILE A 421 1.29 10.37 12.29
CA ILE A 421 1.79 9.39 13.24
C ILE A 421 2.04 8.03 12.59
N ASN A 422 3.05 7.28 13.08
CA ASN A 422 3.38 5.95 12.55
C ASN A 422 3.84 4.95 13.63
N ASN A 423 3.41 5.14 14.88
CA ASN A 423 3.75 4.25 16.00
C ASN A 423 2.98 2.93 16.01
N TYR A 424 1.88 2.85 15.27
CA TYR A 424 1.14 1.63 14.99
C TYR A 424 1.26 1.19 13.53
N ASN A 425 2.20 1.78 12.79
CA ASN A 425 2.48 1.55 11.38
C ASN A 425 1.37 2.03 10.40
N GLN A 426 0.61 3.06 10.79
CA GLN A 426 -0.52 3.60 10.02
C GLN A 426 -0.13 4.14 8.64
N LEU A 427 1.14 4.46 8.39
CA LEU A 427 1.61 4.97 7.10
C LEU A 427 1.81 3.89 6.04
N GLY A 428 1.88 2.60 6.42
CA GLY A 428 1.90 1.49 5.45
C GLY A 428 3.10 1.50 4.49
N ASN A 429 4.18 2.19 4.84
CA ASN A 429 5.37 2.39 3.99
C ASN A 429 6.56 1.51 4.40
N GLY A 430 6.30 0.44 5.17
CA GLY A 430 7.30 -0.48 5.68
C GLY A 430 8.12 0.05 6.87
N THR A 431 7.86 1.26 7.35
CA THR A 431 8.53 1.84 8.51
C THR A 431 7.63 1.85 9.75
N SER A 432 8.25 2.10 10.90
CA SER A 432 7.60 2.30 12.19
C SER A 432 8.36 3.42 12.91
N THR A 433 7.67 4.36 13.55
CA THR A 433 8.31 5.46 14.29
C THR A 433 7.92 5.42 15.76
N ALA A 434 8.77 5.94 16.65
CA ALA A 434 8.36 6.12 18.04
C ALA A 434 7.18 7.13 18.13
N TYR A 435 6.41 7.02 19.21
CA TYR A 435 5.35 7.98 19.52
C TYR A 435 5.92 9.42 19.56
N LYS A 436 5.17 10.40 19.03
CA LYS A 436 5.58 11.82 18.88
C LYS A 436 6.72 12.12 17.91
N ILE A 437 7.20 11.17 17.10
CA ILE A 437 8.05 11.50 15.95
C ILE A 437 7.12 11.84 14.77
N PRO A 438 7.08 13.11 14.31
CA PRO A 438 6.17 13.52 13.25
C PRO A 438 6.67 13.06 11.87
N ASN A 439 5.73 12.74 10.98
CA ASN A 439 6.02 12.53 9.55
C ASN A 439 5.26 13.59 8.74
N PRO A 440 5.78 14.83 8.64
CA PRO A 440 5.03 15.98 8.11
C PRO A 440 4.97 16.03 6.58
N LEU A 441 5.57 15.06 5.89
CA LEU A 441 5.59 14.97 4.44
C LEU A 441 4.84 13.70 4.00
N PRO A 442 3.93 13.78 3.03
CA PRO A 442 3.31 12.60 2.44
C PRO A 442 4.36 11.63 1.88
N VAL A 443 4.39 10.41 2.42
CA VAL A 443 5.23 9.30 1.97
C VAL A 443 4.40 8.27 1.22
N ARG A 444 4.97 7.59 0.24
CA ARG A 444 4.27 6.53 -0.49
C ARG A 444 3.96 5.35 0.43
N VAL A 445 2.67 5.00 0.50
CA VAL A 445 2.22 3.71 1.00
C VAL A 445 2.75 2.63 0.05
N TRP A 446 3.23 1.51 0.58
CA TRP A 446 3.69 0.40 -0.26
C TRP A 446 2.52 -0.21 -1.04
N ARG A 447 2.75 -0.55 -2.31
CA ARG A 447 1.73 -1.23 -3.11
C ARG A 447 1.38 -2.59 -2.49
N PRO A 448 0.09 -2.98 -2.54
CA PRO A 448 -0.32 -4.31 -2.10
C PRO A 448 0.39 -5.38 -2.92
N VAL A 449 0.64 -6.52 -2.27
CA VAL A 449 1.07 -7.75 -2.93
C VAL A 449 0.10 -8.84 -2.56
N ASP A 450 -0.24 -9.67 -3.53
CA ASP A 450 -1.10 -10.83 -3.37
C ASP A 450 -0.37 -12.03 -2.75
N ARG A 451 0.97 -12.00 -2.72
CA ARG A 451 1.81 -13.07 -2.17
C ARG A 451 3.05 -12.54 -1.49
N ASP A 452 3.43 -13.20 -0.40
CA ASP A 452 4.73 -13.00 0.23
C ASP A 452 5.75 -13.96 -0.39
N LEU A 453 6.85 -13.42 -0.93
CA LEU A 453 7.93 -14.23 -1.50
C LEU A 453 8.87 -14.71 -0.39
N THR A 454 9.18 -16.01 -0.41
CA THR A 454 10.03 -16.66 0.59
C THR A 454 11.43 -16.89 0.08
N THR A 455 11.59 -17.22 -1.20
CA THR A 455 12.89 -17.50 -1.82
C THR A 455 12.83 -17.26 -3.33
N VAL A 456 13.93 -16.75 -3.89
CA VAL A 456 14.13 -16.64 -5.33
C VAL A 456 15.44 -17.33 -5.68
N LEU A 457 15.38 -18.32 -6.57
CA LEU A 457 16.55 -19.06 -7.05
C LEU A 457 16.87 -18.63 -8.48
N PHE A 458 18.15 -18.41 -8.75
CA PHE A 458 18.72 -18.20 -10.09
C PHE A 458 19.45 -19.50 -10.47
N GLY A 459 18.76 -20.39 -11.18
CA GLY A 459 19.16 -21.79 -11.28
C GLY A 459 19.09 -22.46 -9.91
N GLU A 460 20.21 -22.99 -9.44
CA GLU A 460 20.33 -23.61 -8.11
C GLU A 460 20.69 -22.58 -7.02
N ALA A 461 21.10 -21.36 -7.42
CA ALA A 461 21.67 -20.38 -6.50
C ALA A 461 20.61 -19.48 -5.87
N ARG A 462 20.58 -19.38 -4.54
CA ARG A 462 19.72 -18.43 -3.81
C ARG A 462 20.14 -16.99 -4.09
N ASN A 463 19.15 -16.11 -4.20
CA ASN A 463 19.38 -14.68 -4.31
C ASN A 463 20.14 -14.10 -3.10
N ILE A 464 20.90 -13.04 -3.31
CA ILE A 464 21.71 -12.40 -2.25
C ILE A 464 20.78 -11.73 -1.24
N GLY A 465 20.92 -12.07 0.04
CA GLY A 465 20.22 -11.43 1.15
C GLY A 465 18.73 -11.81 1.31
N GLY A 466 18.20 -12.72 0.49
CA GLY A 466 16.77 -13.07 0.48
C GLY A 466 15.92 -12.03 -0.27
N PRO A 467 14.69 -12.39 -0.71
CA PRO A 467 13.81 -11.44 -1.39
C PRO A 467 13.42 -10.34 -0.41
N TYR A 468 13.25 -9.12 -0.90
CA TYR A 468 12.95 -7.95 -0.08
C TYR A 468 11.95 -7.02 -0.74
N ARG A 469 11.24 -6.21 0.05
CA ARG A 469 10.19 -5.30 -0.41
C ARG A 469 10.70 -3.87 -0.58
N ARG A 470 10.15 -3.19 -1.58
CA ARG A 470 10.17 -1.73 -1.76
C ARG A 470 8.74 -1.24 -2.00
N PHE A 471 8.57 0.06 -2.20
CA PHE A 471 7.25 0.65 -2.45
C PHE A 471 6.54 0.03 -3.65
N ASP A 472 7.29 -0.40 -4.67
CA ASP A 472 6.81 -0.87 -5.96
C ASP A 472 6.68 -2.40 -6.09
N GLY A 473 7.02 -3.18 -5.06
CA GLY A 473 6.84 -4.63 -5.08
C GLY A 473 7.98 -5.40 -4.43
N TRP A 474 8.12 -6.65 -4.86
CA TRP A 474 9.19 -7.55 -4.44
C TRP A 474 10.43 -7.35 -5.30
N HIS A 475 11.60 -7.54 -4.70
CA HIS A 475 12.89 -7.50 -5.35
C HIS A 475 13.76 -8.67 -4.90
N ALA A 476 14.65 -9.11 -5.78
CA ALA A 476 15.70 -10.07 -5.48
C ALA A 476 17.00 -9.64 -6.14
N THR A 477 18.10 -9.74 -5.40
CA THR A 477 19.43 -9.43 -5.91
C THR A 477 20.08 -10.69 -6.48
N SER A 478 20.45 -10.68 -7.76
CA SER A 478 21.04 -11.86 -8.41
C SER A 478 22.36 -12.28 -7.74
N PRO A 479 22.60 -13.58 -7.51
CA PRO A 479 23.89 -14.08 -7.04
C PRO A 479 24.91 -14.15 -8.17
N ARG A 480 26.18 -14.37 -7.82
CA ARG A 480 27.22 -14.76 -8.79
C ARG A 480 26.83 -16.10 -9.42
N HIS A 481 27.00 -16.23 -10.73
CA HIS A 481 26.70 -17.45 -11.47
C HIS A 481 27.56 -17.54 -12.75
N SER A 482 27.75 -18.75 -13.28
CA SER A 482 28.36 -18.95 -14.59
C SER A 482 27.53 -18.30 -15.70
N LEU A 483 28.19 -17.95 -16.82
CA LEU A 483 27.53 -17.37 -17.99
C LEU A 483 26.42 -18.27 -18.54
N GLY A 484 25.38 -17.64 -19.09
CA GLY A 484 24.26 -18.32 -19.73
C GLY A 484 22.93 -18.08 -19.02
N THR A 485 21.87 -18.66 -19.60
CA THR A 485 20.49 -18.49 -19.12
C THR A 485 20.12 -19.57 -18.12
N VAL A 486 19.57 -19.15 -16.97
CA VAL A 486 19.03 -20.03 -15.93
C VAL A 486 17.54 -19.80 -15.73
N THR A 487 16.87 -20.79 -15.14
CA THR A 487 15.50 -20.65 -14.62
C THR A 487 15.49 -19.76 -13.39
N LEU A 488 14.53 -18.84 -13.30
CA LEU A 488 14.16 -18.27 -12.02
C LEU A 488 13.07 -19.15 -11.38
N ALA A 489 13.34 -19.69 -10.20
CA ALA A 489 12.32 -20.32 -9.38
C ALA A 489 11.91 -19.35 -8.27
N ILE A 490 10.65 -18.91 -8.31
CA ILE A 490 10.08 -17.95 -7.36
C ILE A 490 9.14 -18.70 -6.42
N GLN A 491 9.51 -18.73 -5.14
CA GLN A 491 8.77 -19.42 -4.09
C GLN A 491 8.01 -18.40 -3.24
N SER A 492 6.81 -18.77 -2.80
CA SER A 492 5.93 -17.91 -2.00
C SER A 492 5.38 -18.65 -0.78
N THR A 493 4.80 -17.90 0.16
CA THR A 493 4.22 -18.46 1.37
C THR A 493 2.99 -19.34 1.07
N VAL A 494 2.70 -20.23 2.01
CA VAL A 494 1.45 -20.98 2.10
C VAL A 494 0.32 -19.98 2.37
N THR A 495 -0.76 -20.03 1.60
CA THR A 495 -1.97 -19.20 1.81
C THR A 495 -3.06 -20.09 2.39
N ASN A 496 -3.59 -19.76 3.58
CA ASN A 496 -4.64 -20.53 4.26
C ASN A 496 -4.33 -22.05 4.33
N GLY A 497 -3.11 -22.41 4.74
CA GLY A 497 -2.68 -23.80 4.83
C GLY A 497 -2.40 -24.50 3.49
N THR A 498 -2.60 -23.85 2.34
CA THR A 498 -2.35 -24.42 1.01
C THR A 498 -1.00 -23.95 0.43
N PRO A 499 -0.04 -24.87 0.21
CA PRO A 499 1.21 -24.55 -0.48
C PRO A 499 0.93 -24.00 -1.88
N GLN A 500 1.53 -22.85 -2.18
CA GLN A 500 1.46 -22.28 -3.51
C GLN A 500 2.54 -22.91 -4.39
N PRO A 501 2.24 -23.28 -5.66
CA PRO A 501 3.25 -23.81 -6.56
C PRO A 501 4.30 -22.75 -6.87
N ASP A 502 5.55 -23.20 -6.96
CA ASP A 502 6.67 -22.36 -7.39
C ASP A 502 6.44 -21.87 -8.83
N ASP A 503 6.70 -20.58 -9.08
CA ASP A 503 6.78 -20.09 -10.45
C ASP A 503 8.17 -20.37 -11.02
N THR A 504 8.21 -21.10 -12.14
CA THR A 504 9.43 -21.43 -12.88
C THR A 504 9.37 -20.91 -14.32
N SER A 505 8.45 -19.99 -14.58
CA SER A 505 8.17 -19.45 -15.92
C SER A 505 9.21 -18.41 -16.35
N GLN A 506 9.91 -17.79 -15.40
CA GLN A 506 10.89 -16.74 -15.66
C GLN A 506 12.29 -17.30 -15.96
N ARG A 507 13.10 -16.48 -16.64
CA ARG A 507 14.48 -16.79 -17.02
C ARG A 507 15.38 -15.59 -16.70
N PHE A 508 16.66 -15.85 -16.43
CA PHE A 508 17.66 -14.80 -16.26
C PHE A 508 18.98 -15.22 -16.88
N THR A 509 19.60 -14.31 -17.64
CA THR A 509 20.82 -14.56 -18.40
C THR A 509 21.99 -13.81 -17.79
N TYR A 510 22.98 -14.59 -17.35
CA TYR A 510 24.24 -14.08 -16.88
C TYR A 510 25.17 -13.78 -18.04
N THR A 511 25.56 -12.52 -18.13
CA THR A 511 26.36 -11.94 -19.22
C THR A 511 27.76 -11.57 -18.75
N GLY A 512 28.70 -11.58 -19.69
CA GLY A 512 30.12 -11.29 -19.44
C GLY A 512 30.96 -11.65 -20.66
N GLY A 513 32.18 -11.11 -20.71
CA GLY A 513 33.16 -11.52 -21.72
C GLY A 513 33.87 -12.81 -21.33
N THR A 514 34.30 -13.58 -22.31
CA THR A 514 35.24 -14.68 -22.12
C THR A 514 36.60 -14.30 -22.71
N ALA A 515 37.67 -14.73 -22.06
CA ALA A 515 39.04 -14.60 -22.49
C ALA A 515 39.64 -15.99 -22.68
N THR A 516 40.48 -16.11 -23.72
CA THR A 516 41.25 -17.31 -24.00
C THR A 516 42.61 -17.19 -23.32
N VAL A 517 42.90 -18.08 -22.37
CA VAL A 517 44.25 -18.24 -21.82
C VAL A 517 44.96 -19.37 -22.56
N THR A 518 45.96 -19.02 -23.37
CA THR A 518 46.73 -19.96 -24.16
C THR A 518 48.04 -20.30 -23.46
N PHE A 519 48.28 -21.60 -23.24
CA PHE A 519 49.53 -22.08 -22.65
C PHE A 519 50.50 -22.49 -23.74
N LYS A 520 51.70 -21.91 -23.73
CA LYS A 520 52.79 -22.25 -24.68
C LYS A 520 53.96 -22.85 -23.92
N SER A 521 54.57 -23.87 -24.51
CA SER A 521 55.80 -24.45 -23.98
C SER A 521 56.77 -24.78 -25.11
N GLU A 522 58.05 -24.49 -24.90
CA GLU A 522 59.14 -24.86 -25.82
C GLU A 522 59.62 -26.29 -25.60
N HIS A 523 59.52 -26.79 -24.36
CA HIS A 523 59.83 -28.16 -23.96
C HIS A 523 58.61 -28.85 -23.36
N GLY A 524 58.54 -30.18 -23.42
CA GLY A 524 57.40 -30.93 -22.89
C GLY A 524 56.08 -30.72 -23.64
N SER A 525 55.02 -31.38 -23.17
CA SER A 525 53.70 -31.31 -23.80
C SER A 525 52.99 -29.99 -23.44
N PRO A 526 52.46 -29.23 -24.42
CA PRO A 526 51.73 -28.00 -24.16
C PRO A 526 50.39 -28.31 -23.48
N ALA A 527 50.00 -27.47 -22.52
CA ALA A 527 48.68 -27.56 -21.89
C ALA A 527 47.59 -27.00 -22.83
N PRO A 528 46.38 -27.58 -22.83
CA PRO A 528 45.28 -27.06 -23.65
C PRO A 528 44.90 -25.65 -23.23
N PRO A 529 44.50 -24.76 -24.17
CA PRO A 529 43.97 -23.44 -23.84
C PRO A 529 42.74 -23.54 -22.94
N GLN A 530 42.57 -22.56 -22.05
CA GLN A 530 41.40 -22.45 -21.19
C GLN A 530 40.56 -21.24 -21.56
N GLN A 531 39.24 -21.41 -21.66
CA GLN A 531 38.28 -20.31 -21.72
C GLN A 531 37.91 -19.89 -20.31
N VAL A 532 38.11 -18.61 -19.98
CA VAL A 532 37.89 -18.06 -18.64
C VAL A 532 36.99 -16.84 -18.76
N ILE A 533 36.06 -16.65 -17.83
CA ILE A 533 35.24 -15.45 -17.81
C ILE A 533 36.13 -14.27 -17.42
N VAL A 534 36.07 -13.16 -18.17
CA VAL A 534 36.84 -11.95 -17.87
C VAL A 534 36.49 -11.46 -16.46
N GLY A 535 37.52 -11.28 -15.64
CA GLY A 535 37.42 -10.95 -14.21
C GLY A 535 37.47 -12.17 -13.27
N ASP A 536 37.48 -13.40 -13.78
CA ASP A 536 37.71 -14.62 -12.99
C ASP A 536 39.16 -15.11 -13.09
N THR A 537 39.57 -16.06 -12.25
CA THR A 537 40.91 -16.63 -12.29
C THR A 537 41.02 -17.80 -13.27
N VAL A 538 42.18 -17.95 -13.91
CA VAL A 538 42.48 -19.14 -14.71
C VAL A 538 42.99 -20.26 -13.82
N ARG A 539 42.56 -21.50 -14.06
CA ARG A 539 43.08 -22.65 -13.32
C ARG A 539 44.52 -22.92 -13.75
N ARG A 540 45.42 -23.06 -12.78
CA ARG A 540 46.81 -23.48 -13.08
C ARG A 540 46.79 -24.87 -13.73
N PRO A 541 47.35 -25.04 -14.94
CA PRO A 541 47.45 -26.35 -15.57
C PRO A 541 48.48 -27.21 -14.85
N ASP A 542 48.48 -28.51 -15.13
CA ASP A 542 49.55 -29.40 -14.70
C ASP A 542 50.89 -28.92 -15.29
N ASP A 543 51.97 -29.15 -14.55
CA ASP A 543 53.30 -28.75 -14.99
C ASP A 543 53.69 -29.56 -16.24
N PRO A 544 54.12 -28.91 -17.33
CA PRO A 544 54.57 -29.64 -18.51
C PRO A 544 55.79 -30.48 -18.14
N THR A 545 55.81 -31.74 -18.60
CA THR A 545 56.90 -32.69 -18.35
C THR A 545 57.68 -32.96 -19.63
N THR A 546 58.99 -33.19 -19.50
CA THR A 546 59.88 -33.44 -20.63
C THR A 546 60.99 -34.42 -20.26
N ASP A 547 61.37 -35.30 -21.20
CA ASP A 547 62.40 -36.34 -21.00
C ASP A 547 63.81 -35.86 -21.43
N ASP A 548 63.94 -34.61 -21.87
CA ASP A 548 65.17 -34.03 -22.46
C ASP A 548 66.08 -33.28 -21.45
N GLY A 549 65.80 -33.42 -20.15
CA GLY A 549 66.65 -32.91 -19.07
C GLY A 549 66.47 -31.42 -18.74
N TRP A 550 65.38 -30.79 -19.18
CA TRP A 550 64.97 -29.45 -18.75
C TRP A 550 64.07 -29.48 -17.51
N THR A 551 64.27 -28.54 -16.61
CA THR A 551 63.46 -28.33 -15.41
C THR A 551 62.46 -27.20 -15.63
N PHE A 552 61.19 -27.43 -15.30
CA PHE A 552 60.15 -26.41 -15.39
C PHE A 552 60.31 -25.37 -14.27
N ASN A 553 60.42 -24.09 -14.64
CA ASN A 553 60.63 -22.98 -13.71
C ASN A 553 59.36 -22.18 -13.41
N GLY A 554 58.24 -22.45 -14.11
CA GLY A 554 56.98 -21.76 -13.91
C GLY A 554 56.36 -21.19 -15.19
N TRP A 555 55.14 -20.67 -15.03
CA TRP A 555 54.38 -19.99 -16.09
C TRP A 555 54.61 -18.48 -16.01
N PHE A 556 54.87 -17.85 -17.14
CA PHE A 556 55.16 -16.42 -17.24
C PHE A 556 54.23 -15.73 -18.23
N GLN A 557 53.83 -14.50 -17.90
CA GLN A 557 53.21 -13.57 -18.85
C GLN A 557 54.26 -12.53 -19.24
N GLY A 558 54.77 -12.62 -20.47
CA GLY A 558 55.97 -11.87 -20.87
C GLY A 558 57.16 -12.26 -19.99
N ASP A 559 57.74 -11.29 -19.28
CA ASP A 559 58.89 -11.47 -18.38
C ASP A 559 58.56 -11.66 -16.90
N ARG A 560 57.28 -11.64 -16.53
CA ARG A 560 56.86 -11.75 -15.13
C ARG A 560 56.25 -13.13 -14.85
N PRO A 561 56.59 -13.76 -13.71
CA PRO A 561 55.91 -14.97 -13.29
C PRO A 561 54.42 -14.66 -13.09
N TYR A 562 53.56 -15.54 -13.60
CA TYR A 562 52.12 -15.34 -13.54
C TYR A 562 51.55 -15.85 -12.22
N ASP A 563 50.79 -15.00 -11.54
CA ASP A 563 50.07 -15.31 -10.32
C ASP A 563 48.64 -15.77 -10.67
N PHE A 564 48.39 -17.07 -10.53
CA PHE A 564 47.09 -17.69 -10.84
C PHE A 564 45.96 -17.27 -9.89
N THR A 565 46.25 -16.45 -8.87
CA THR A 565 45.22 -15.83 -8.04
C THR A 565 44.71 -14.50 -8.60
N GLN A 566 45.38 -13.94 -9.63
CA GLN A 566 44.95 -12.72 -10.30
C GLN A 566 43.86 -12.99 -11.34
N PRO A 567 42.87 -12.08 -11.49
CA PRO A 567 41.83 -12.22 -12.49
C PRO A 567 42.36 -12.02 -13.91
N VAL A 568 41.80 -12.77 -14.87
CA VAL A 568 42.07 -12.63 -16.29
C VAL A 568 41.31 -11.41 -16.82
N THR A 569 42.03 -10.45 -17.41
CA THR A 569 41.44 -9.20 -17.93
C THR A 569 41.18 -9.21 -19.44
N GLY A 570 41.64 -10.25 -20.14
CA GLY A 570 41.49 -10.42 -21.59
C GLY A 570 42.30 -11.62 -22.08
N ASP A 571 42.31 -11.85 -23.40
CA ASP A 571 43.10 -12.93 -24.00
C ASP A 571 44.57 -12.85 -23.55
N THR A 572 45.07 -13.96 -23.02
CA THR A 572 46.36 -14.01 -22.34
C THR A 572 47.16 -15.20 -22.84
N VAL A 573 48.46 -15.00 -23.10
CA VAL A 573 49.39 -16.09 -23.43
C VAL A 573 50.33 -16.28 -22.25
N LEU A 574 50.34 -17.49 -21.68
CA LEU A 574 51.25 -17.90 -20.61
C LEU A 574 52.29 -18.84 -21.19
N THR A 575 53.56 -18.48 -21.05
CA THR A 575 54.68 -19.27 -21.58
C THR A 575 55.40 -19.98 -20.43
N ALA A 576 55.56 -21.30 -20.56
CA ALA A 576 56.39 -22.10 -19.67
C ALA A 576 57.85 -21.69 -19.84
N ARG A 577 58.52 -21.35 -18.74
CA ARG A 577 59.97 -21.11 -18.73
C ARG A 577 60.69 -22.33 -18.18
N TRP A 578 61.85 -22.57 -18.76
CA TRP A 578 62.64 -23.76 -18.51
C TRP A 578 64.05 -23.38 -18.08
N GLY A 579 64.61 -24.15 -17.16
CA GLY A 579 65.99 -24.06 -16.72
C GLY A 579 66.68 -25.38 -16.99
N ARG A 580 67.97 -25.32 -17.31
CA ARG A 580 68.81 -26.50 -17.36
C ARG A 580 70.06 -26.20 -16.58
N TRP A 581 70.48 -27.15 -15.76
CA TRP A 581 71.77 -27.07 -15.10
C TRP A 581 72.86 -26.95 -16.16
N LYS A 582 73.61 -25.85 -16.07
CA LYS A 582 74.78 -25.60 -16.91
C LYS A 582 75.87 -25.05 -16.00
N ALA A 583 77.06 -25.63 -16.10
CA ALA A 583 78.26 -25.05 -15.53
C ALA A 583 78.67 -23.82 -16.36
N ASP A 584 78.93 -22.68 -15.72
CA ASP A 584 79.46 -21.49 -16.39
C ASP A 584 80.72 -20.97 -15.66
N PRO A 585 81.92 -21.19 -16.22
CA PRO A 585 82.17 -21.75 -17.54
C PRO A 585 82.03 -23.28 -17.56
N ALA A 586 81.53 -23.82 -18.66
CA ALA A 586 81.38 -25.27 -18.86
C ALA A 586 82.73 -25.98 -19.08
N GLN A 587 83.83 -25.23 -19.13
CA GLN A 587 85.19 -25.72 -19.30
C GLN A 587 86.17 -24.86 -18.49
N GLY A 588 87.12 -25.52 -17.84
CA GLY A 588 88.24 -24.89 -17.15
C GLY A 588 89.57 -25.49 -17.59
N PRO A 589 90.70 -24.82 -17.34
CA PRO A 589 92.02 -25.34 -17.64
C PRO A 589 92.30 -26.60 -16.80
N TRP A 590 93.01 -27.58 -17.37
CA TRP A 590 93.32 -28.86 -16.71
C TRP A 590 94.08 -28.74 -15.37
N ARG A 591 94.66 -27.56 -15.08
CA ARG A 591 95.39 -27.28 -13.83
C ARG A 591 94.51 -26.75 -12.68
N GLY A 592 93.21 -26.54 -12.91
CA GLY A 592 92.27 -26.02 -11.91
C GLY A 592 92.34 -24.49 -11.71
N GLY A 593 91.45 -23.96 -10.85
CA GLY A 593 91.40 -22.54 -10.46
C GLY A 593 90.27 -21.70 -11.07
N THR A 594 89.28 -22.32 -11.70
CA THR A 594 88.10 -21.63 -12.24
C THR A 594 86.92 -21.84 -11.30
N ASP A 595 86.34 -20.75 -10.80
CA ASP A 595 85.04 -20.78 -10.13
C ASP A 595 83.97 -21.11 -11.18
N VAL A 596 83.14 -22.12 -10.89
CA VAL A 596 82.08 -22.68 -11.77
C VAL A 596 80.72 -22.54 -11.10
#